data_AF-A0A268R6B2-F1
#
_entry.id   AF-A0A268R6B2-F1
#
_cell.length_a   1.000
_cell.length_b   1.000
_cell.length_c   1.000
_cell.angle_alpha   90.00
_cell.angle_beta   90.00
_cell.angle_gamma   90.00
#
_symmetry.space_group_name_H-M   'P 1'
#
loop_
_entity.id
_entity.type
_entity.pdbx_description
1 polymer ?
#
loop_
_entity_poly.entity_id
_entity_poly.type
_entity_poly.pdbx_seq_one_letter_code
_entity_poly.pdbx_strand_id
1 'polypeptide(L)'
;SLLCRSSVGQKLTSYITGLTGPKDEGDVDGPEEFHLVIVDNGRSNILGTEFQSALHCIRCAACVNVCPVYRHIGGHSYGSIYAGPI
;
A
#
# COMPACT_ATOMS: atom_id res chain seq x y z
N SER A 1 -11.68 14.38 0.50
CA SER A 1 -10.94 13.74 1.61
C SER A 1 -9.65 13.20 1.04
N LEU A 2 -8.49 13.71 1.47
CA LEU A 2 -7.16 13.22 1.05
C LEU A 2 -6.82 11.87 1.71
N LEU A 3 -7.57 11.50 2.76
CA LEU A 3 -7.39 10.26 3.50
C LEU A 3 -8.25 9.15 2.90
N CYS A 4 -7.61 8.02 2.60
CA CYS A 4 -8.26 6.83 2.08
C CYS A 4 -9.28 6.31 3.10
N ARG A 5 -10.56 6.24 2.70
CA ARG A 5 -11.56 5.49 3.48
C ARG A 5 -11.18 4.02 3.40
N SER A 6 -10.82 3.43 4.55
CA SER A 6 -10.44 2.03 4.64
C SER A 6 -11.67 1.13 4.81
N SER A 7 -11.62 -0.09 4.29
CA SER A 7 -12.71 -1.06 4.43
C SER A 7 -12.93 -1.53 5.87
N VAL A 8 -12.01 -1.21 6.79
CA VAL A 8 -12.13 -1.49 8.23
C VAL A 8 -12.90 -0.43 9.01
N GLY A 9 -13.45 0.60 8.34
CA GLY A 9 -14.32 1.60 8.98
C GLY A 9 -13.61 2.55 9.96
N GLN A 10 -12.27 2.59 9.93
CA GLN A 10 -11.49 3.47 10.78
C GLN A 10 -11.71 4.94 10.41
N LYS A 11 -11.87 5.80 11.42
CA LYS A 11 -12.06 7.26 11.24
C LYS A 11 -10.82 7.94 10.66
N LEU A 12 -9.64 7.38 10.90
CA LEU A 12 -8.34 7.82 10.41
C LEU A 12 -7.67 6.66 9.66
N THR A 13 -7.01 6.96 8.54
CA THR A 13 -6.23 5.96 7.80
C THR A 13 -5.00 5.57 8.62
N SER A 14 -4.86 4.29 8.94
CA SER A 14 -3.62 3.73 9.49
C SER A 14 -2.63 3.53 8.33
N TYR A 15 -1.36 3.93 8.49
CA TYR A 15 -0.26 3.71 7.52
C TYR A 15 -0.21 4.62 6.28
N ILE A 16 -0.41 5.94 6.45
CA ILE A 16 0.03 6.89 5.43
C ILE A 16 1.42 7.38 5.80
N THR A 17 2.39 7.14 4.92
CA THR A 17 3.71 7.77 4.98
C THR A 17 3.75 8.87 3.94
N GLY A 18 3.85 10.12 4.39
CA GLY A 18 4.20 11.24 3.52
C GLY A 18 5.71 11.38 3.49
N LEU A 19 6.30 11.31 2.30
CA LEU A 19 7.71 11.61 2.09
C LEU A 19 7.78 12.88 1.24
N THR A 20 8.60 13.83 1.69
CA THR A 20 8.95 15.03 0.94
C THR A 20 10.35 14.88 0.38
N GLY A 21 10.69 15.68 -0.62
CA GLY A 21 12.04 15.76 -1.16
C GLY A 21 13.05 16.36 -0.18
N PRO A 22 14.28 16.63 -0.64
CA PRO A 22 15.23 17.43 0.12
C PRO A 22 14.63 18.82 0.40
N LYS A 23 15.14 19.49 1.43
CA LYS A 23 14.71 20.84 1.78
C LYS A 23 15.02 21.84 0.66
N ASP A 24 14.20 22.88 0.55
CA ASP A 24 14.42 23.99 -0.37
C ASP A 24 15.30 25.10 0.26
N GLU A 25 15.79 26.03 -0.56
CA GLU A 25 16.52 27.20 -0.06
C GLU A 25 15.63 28.06 0.85
N GLY A 26 16.04 28.22 2.11
CA GLY A 26 15.30 29.00 3.11
C GLY A 26 14.43 28.18 4.04
N ASP A 27 14.30 26.87 3.81
CA ASP A 27 13.68 25.97 4.78
C ASP A 27 14.51 25.90 6.06
N VAL A 28 13.82 25.90 7.20
CA VAL A 28 14.44 25.88 8.53
C VAL A 28 15.05 24.51 8.86
N ASP A 29 14.48 23.43 8.30
CA ASP A 29 14.90 22.05 8.54
C ASP A 29 14.57 21.15 7.34
N GLY A 30 15.21 19.99 7.27
CA GLY A 30 14.98 18.93 6.29
C GLY A 30 16.28 18.33 5.75
N PRO A 31 16.19 17.19 5.04
CA PRO A 31 17.36 16.49 4.53
C PRO A 31 17.99 17.23 3.34
N GLU A 32 19.32 17.19 3.24
CA GLU A 32 20.05 17.71 2.07
C GLU A 32 19.89 16.81 0.83
N GLU A 33 19.71 15.50 1.06
CA GLU A 33 19.54 14.51 0.00
C GLU A 33 18.39 13.55 0.32
N PHE A 34 17.67 13.14 -0.72
CA PHE A 34 16.62 12.12 -0.63
C PHE A 34 16.94 10.97 -1.58
N HIS A 35 17.08 9.76 -1.02
CA HIS A 35 17.39 8.54 -1.77
C HIS A 35 16.19 7.60 -1.76
N LEU A 36 15.61 7.31 -2.93
CA LEU A 36 14.49 6.37 -3.09
C LEU A 36 14.98 5.07 -3.72
N VAL A 37 14.88 3.96 -2.96
CA VAL A 37 15.15 2.62 -3.46
C VAL A 37 13.83 1.88 -3.64
N ILE A 38 13.49 1.53 -4.88
CA ILE A 38 12.30 0.74 -5.21
C ILE A 38 12.73 -0.70 -5.45
N VAL A 39 12.17 -1.63 -4.67
CA VAL A 39 12.36 -3.07 -4.85
C VAL A 39 11.10 -3.64 -5.51
N ASP A 40 11.18 -3.95 -6.80
CA ASP A 40 10.02 -4.36 -7.59
C ASP A 40 9.63 -5.84 -7.39
N ASN A 41 10.61 -6.74 -7.21
CA ASN A 41 10.41 -8.19 -7.08
C ASN A 41 9.48 -8.78 -8.17
N GLY A 42 9.56 -8.29 -9.41
CA GLY A 42 8.77 -8.75 -10.55
C GLY A 42 7.36 -8.18 -10.66
N ARG A 43 6.96 -7.26 -9.76
CA ARG A 43 5.65 -6.59 -9.78
C ARG A 43 5.42 -5.80 -11.08
N SER A 44 6.48 -5.26 -11.68
CA SER A 44 6.41 -4.50 -12.93
C SER A 44 6.02 -5.36 -14.14
N ASN A 45 6.19 -6.68 -14.07
CA ASN A 45 5.80 -7.61 -15.16
C ASN A 45 4.28 -7.62 -15.42
N ILE A 46 3.48 -7.09 -14.50
CA ILE A 46 2.01 -6.99 -14.61
C ILE A 46 1.60 -5.82 -15.53
N LEU A 47 2.47 -4.84 -15.76
CA LEU A 47 2.18 -3.69 -16.62
C LEU A 47 1.85 -4.15 -18.06
N GLY A 48 0.77 -3.61 -18.63
CA GLY A 48 0.28 -3.96 -19.97
C GLY A 48 -0.50 -5.28 -20.05
N THR A 49 -0.60 -6.06 -18.96
CA THR A 49 -1.41 -7.28 -18.91
C THR A 49 -2.87 -6.98 -18.56
N GLU A 50 -3.75 -7.97 -18.69
CA GLU A 50 -5.15 -7.87 -18.22
C GLU A 50 -5.26 -7.58 -16.71
N PHE A 51 -4.21 -7.90 -15.95
CA PHE A 51 -4.15 -7.70 -14.50
C PHE A 51 -3.58 -6.34 -14.09
N GLN A 52 -3.27 -5.43 -15.02
CA GLN A 52 -2.68 -4.12 -14.72
C GLN A 52 -3.44 -3.35 -13.64
N SER A 53 -4.77 -3.46 -13.60
CA SER A 53 -5.60 -2.76 -12.61
C SER A 53 -5.27 -3.14 -11.16
N ALA A 54 -4.71 -4.32 -10.91
CA ALA A 54 -4.25 -4.76 -9.60
C ALA A 54 -3.12 -3.87 -9.03
N LEU A 55 -2.36 -3.17 -9.89
CA LEU A 55 -1.31 -2.25 -9.48
C LEU A 55 -1.86 -1.00 -8.78
N HIS A 56 -3.15 -0.68 -8.94
CA HIS A 56 -3.83 0.40 -8.22
C HIS A 56 -4.24 0.01 -6.79
N CYS A 57 -3.90 -1.19 -6.33
CA CYS A 57 -4.20 -1.63 -4.97
C CYS A 57 -3.57 -0.66 -3.93
N ILE A 58 -4.42 0.06 -3.21
CA ILE A 58 -4.04 0.93 -2.08
C ILE A 58 -4.07 0.20 -0.74
N ARG A 59 -4.10 -1.14 -0.75
CA ARG A 59 -4.21 -2.00 0.44
C ARG A 59 -5.40 -1.65 1.36
N CYS A 60 -6.55 -1.31 0.78
CA CYS A 60 -7.74 -0.94 1.55
C CYS A 60 -8.41 -2.11 2.29
N ALA A 61 -8.00 -3.36 2.05
CA ALA A 61 -8.56 -4.62 2.57
C ALA A 61 -10.01 -4.95 2.14
N ALA A 62 -10.62 -4.22 1.20
CA ALA A 62 -11.99 -4.48 0.77
C ALA A 62 -12.17 -5.88 0.16
N CYS A 63 -11.17 -6.35 -0.60
CA CYS A 63 -11.16 -7.69 -1.20
C CYS A 63 -11.19 -8.81 -0.14
N VAL A 64 -10.62 -8.57 1.04
CA VAL A 64 -10.55 -9.53 2.14
C VAL A 64 -11.94 -9.77 2.72
N ASN A 65 -12.78 -8.74 2.82
CA ASN A 65 -14.15 -8.84 3.33
C ASN A 65 -15.06 -9.70 2.45
N VAL A 66 -14.80 -9.76 1.14
CA VAL A 66 -15.57 -10.58 0.19
C VAL A 66 -14.96 -11.96 -0.05
N CYS A 67 -13.73 -12.20 0.41
CA CYS A 67 -13.03 -13.46 0.16
C CYS A 67 -13.59 -14.60 1.02
N PRO A 68 -14.19 -15.66 0.42
CA PRO A 68 -14.76 -16.76 1.18
C PRO A 68 -13.68 -17.59 1.89
N VAL A 69 -12.51 -17.75 1.25
CA VAL A 69 -11.37 -18.47 1.82
C VAL A 69 -10.87 -17.77 3.08
N TYR A 70 -10.61 -16.47 2.99
CA TYR A 70 -10.16 -15.68 4.13
C TYR A 70 -11.13 -15.77 5.31
N ARG A 71 -12.44 -15.79 5.05
CA ARG A 71 -13.49 -15.91 6.07
C ARG A 71 -13.45 -17.25 6.82
N HIS A 72 -12.89 -18.30 6.23
CA HIS A 72 -12.80 -19.63 6.82
C HIS A 72 -11.46 -19.91 7.50
N ILE A 73 -10.34 -19.51 6.88
CA ILE A 73 -9.00 -19.89 7.35
C ILE A 73 -8.22 -18.73 8.01
N GLY A 74 -8.75 -17.50 7.94
CA GLY A 74 -8.08 -16.29 8.40
C GLY A 74 -6.80 -15.94 7.62
N GLY A 75 -6.15 -14.85 8.02
CA GLY A 75 -4.95 -14.34 7.34
C GLY A 75 -3.67 -15.16 7.58
N HIS A 76 -3.54 -15.83 8.72
CA HIS A 76 -2.34 -16.59 9.09
C HIS A 76 -2.00 -17.72 8.11
N SER A 77 -3.03 -18.26 7.44
CA SER A 77 -2.88 -19.35 6.48
C SER A 77 -2.23 -18.93 5.16
N TYR A 78 -2.11 -17.62 4.89
CA TYR A 78 -1.53 -17.08 3.64
C TYR A 78 0.01 -17.03 3.65
N GLY A 79 0.68 -17.44 4.73
CA GLY A 79 2.14 -17.54 4.79
C GLY A 79 2.90 -16.20 4.76
N SER A 80 2.18 -15.09 4.93
CA SER A 80 2.73 -13.74 5.01
C SER A 80 2.21 -13.05 6.27
N ILE A 81 3.01 -12.15 6.83
CA ILE A 81 2.57 -11.24 7.89
C ILE A 81 1.48 -10.27 7.42
N TYR A 82 1.31 -10.13 6.09
CA TYR A 82 0.28 -9.30 5.48
C TYR A 82 -0.83 -10.15 4.88
N ALA A 83 -2.06 -9.87 5.32
CA ALA A 83 -3.27 -10.53 4.85
C ALA A 83 -3.66 -10.09 3.43
N GLY A 84 -4.08 -11.07 2.61
CA GLY A 84 -4.61 -10.85 1.27
C GLY A 84 -3.76 -11.49 0.17
N PRO A 85 -4.34 -11.73 -1.03
CA PRO A 85 -3.62 -12.31 -2.16
C PRO A 85 -2.74 -11.31 -2.95
N ILE A 86 -2.75 -10.03 -2.57
CA ILE A 86 -1.99 -8.91 -3.18
C ILE A 86 -1.26 -8.16 -2.07
#